data_AF-A0A3C1BDG5-F1
#
_entry.id   AF-A0A3C1BDG5-F1
#
_cell.length_a   1.000
_cell.length_b   1.000
_cell.length_c   1.000
_cell.angle_alpha   90.00
_cell.angle_beta   90.00
_cell.angle_gamma   90.00
#
_symmetry.space_group_name_H-M   'P 1'
#
loop_
_entity.id
_entity.type
_entity.pdbx_description
1 polymer ?
#
loop_
_entity_poly.entity_id
_entity_poly.type
_entity_poly.pdbx_seq_one_letter_code
_entity_poly.pdbx_strand_id
1 'polypeptide(L)'
;MYKNKIGFRAEGYAGLSTGTDKDTYSPTYTASNYKTNTNYYSGGAAIDLLFFPSKNLGVSASLANLEYYHFTYTSTYTANNTNQAHNNGDNLTFSFINNGLALSVFYVFGGK
;
A
#
# COMPACT_ATOMS: atom_id res chain seq x y z
N MET A 1 16.62 2.74 15.57
CA MET A 1 16.19 1.33 15.75
C MET A 1 17.27 0.28 15.40
N TYR A 2 18.44 0.66 14.83
CA TYR A 2 19.48 -0.27 14.36
C TYR A 2 20.81 -0.15 15.12
N LYS A 3 20.83 -0.33 16.45
CA LYS A 3 22.07 -0.18 17.22
C LYS A 3 22.92 -1.46 17.17
N ASN A 4 23.96 -1.49 16.33
CA ASN A 4 25.20 -2.27 16.44
C ASN A 4 25.11 -3.79 16.75
N LYS A 5 24.10 -4.52 16.24
CA LYS A 5 24.01 -5.96 16.49
C LYS A 5 23.91 -6.74 15.18
N ILE A 6 24.92 -7.58 14.94
CA ILE A 6 24.92 -8.63 13.91
C ILE A 6 24.04 -9.77 14.44
N GLY A 7 23.19 -10.35 13.59
CA GLY A 7 22.35 -11.48 13.95
C GLY A 7 20.91 -11.38 13.44
N PHE A 8 20.04 -12.24 14.00
CA PHE A 8 18.65 -12.37 13.62
C PHE A 8 17.73 -11.54 14.52
N ARG A 9 16.66 -10.99 13.94
CA ARG A 9 15.58 -10.30 14.66
C ARG A 9 14.26 -10.57 13.96
N ALA A 10 13.18 -10.80 14.70
CA ALA A 10 11.83 -10.68 14.15
C ALA A 10 11.28 -9.29 14.49
N GLU A 11 10.76 -8.57 13.50
CA GLU A 11 10.11 -7.27 13.72
C GLU A 11 8.72 -7.25 13.10
N GLY A 12 7.77 -6.68 13.83
CA GLY A 12 6.46 -6.35 13.31
C GLY A 12 6.37 -4.86 12.99
N TYR A 13 5.68 -4.52 11.91
CA TYR A 13 5.30 -3.14 11.61
C TYR A 13 3.83 -3.08 11.22
N ALA A 14 3.21 -1.94 11.45
CA ALA A 14 1.86 -1.66 11.01
C ALA A 14 1.80 -0.26 10.38
N GLY A 15 0.94 -0.10 9.39
CA GLY A 15 0.79 1.13 8.64
C GLY A 15 -0.67 1.40 8.32
N LEU A 16 -0.98 2.68 8.15
CA LEU A 16 -2.25 3.17 7.67
C LEU A 16 -1.96 4.15 6.54
N SER A 17 -2.73 4.09 5.46
CA SER A 17 -2.70 5.02 4.35
C SER A 17 -4.11 5.44 4.02
N THR A 18 -4.30 6.72 3.71
CA THR A 18 -5.56 7.24 3.20
C THR A 18 -5.26 8.15 2.03
N GLY A 19 -6.19 8.25 1.09
CA GLY A 19 -6.01 9.11 -0.06
C GLY A 19 -7.27 9.31 -0.87
N THR A 20 -7.15 10.26 -1.79
CA THR A 20 -8.21 10.62 -2.72
C THR A 20 -7.59 10.86 -4.09
N ASP A 21 -7.99 10.05 -5.07
CA ASP A 21 -7.61 10.22 -6.47
C ASP A 21 -8.75 10.89 -7.22
N LYS A 22 -8.44 11.99 -7.91
CA LYS A 22 -9.38 12.74 -8.73
C LYS A 22 -8.89 12.76 -10.16
N ASP A 23 -9.72 12.27 -11.07
CA ASP A 23 -9.46 12.30 -12.51
C ASP A 23 -10.58 13.07 -13.23
N THR A 24 -10.22 13.81 -14.27
CA THR A 24 -11.18 14.52 -15.12
C THR A 24 -10.83 14.24 -16.58
N TYR A 25 -11.71 13.50 -17.24
CA TYR A 25 -11.60 13.20 -18.65
C TYR A 25 -12.55 14.09 -19.46
N SER A 26 -12.00 14.88 -20.37
CA SER A 26 -12.72 15.80 -21.26
C SER A 26 -12.53 15.36 -22.71
N PRO A 27 -13.50 14.68 -23.33
CA PRO A 27 -13.39 14.24 -24.72
C PRO A 27 -13.42 15.44 -25.67
N THR A 28 -12.58 15.41 -26.70
CA THR A 28 -12.38 16.53 -27.64
C THR A 28 -13.63 16.91 -28.45
N TYR A 29 -14.57 15.97 -28.64
CA TYR A 29 -15.72 16.13 -29.56
C TYR A 29 -17.09 16.18 -28.88
N THR A 30 -17.16 16.18 -27.56
CA THR A 30 -18.43 16.22 -26.81
C THR A 30 -18.32 17.22 -25.66
N ALA A 31 -19.34 18.04 -25.46
CA ALA A 31 -19.43 19.04 -24.38
C ALA A 31 -19.65 18.43 -22.99
N SER A 32 -19.02 17.29 -22.71
CA SER A 32 -19.30 16.45 -21.56
C SER A 32 -18.01 15.97 -20.90
N ASN A 33 -17.78 16.41 -19.66
CA ASN A 33 -16.64 15.96 -18.88
C ASN A 33 -17.06 14.82 -17.94
N TYR A 34 -16.22 13.80 -17.86
CA TYR A 34 -16.31 12.74 -16.86
C TYR A 34 -15.39 13.10 -15.70
N LYS A 35 -15.95 13.15 -14.49
CA LYS A 35 -15.18 13.33 -13.26
C LYS A 35 -15.23 12.05 -12.47
N THR A 36 -14.06 11.52 -12.15
CA THR A 36 -13.91 10.34 -11.32
C THR A 36 -13.26 10.75 -10.00
N ASN A 37 -13.85 10.31 -8.90
CA ASN A 37 -13.32 10.51 -7.56
C ASN A 37 -13.25 9.16 -6.85
N THR A 38 -12.05 8.76 -6.46
CA THR A 38 -11.79 7.52 -5.72
C THR A 38 -11.20 7.88 -4.38
N ASN A 39 -11.93 7.60 -3.30
CA ASN A 39 -11.40 7.68 -1.95
C ASN A 39 -10.97 6.29 -1.53
N TYR A 40 -9.81 6.17 -0.91
CA TYR A 40 -9.33 4.92 -0.37
C TYR A 40 -8.77 5.09 1.02
N TYR A 41 -8.87 4.03 1.81
CA TYR A 41 -8.09 3.88 3.02
C TYR A 41 -7.61 2.44 3.10
N SER A 42 -6.37 2.27 3.51
CA SER A 42 -5.75 0.98 3.67
C SER A 42 -4.98 0.93 4.98
N GLY A 43 -4.87 -0.27 5.48
CA GLY A 43 -4.15 -0.55 6.71
C GLY A 43 -3.57 -1.93 6.64
N GLY A 44 -2.45 -2.12 7.29
CA GLY A 44 -1.86 -3.45 7.35
C GLY A 44 -0.88 -3.59 8.47
N ALA A 45 -0.58 -4.84 8.77
CA ALA A 45 0.48 -5.23 9.67
C ALA A 45 1.26 -6.38 9.03
N ALA A 46 2.57 -6.39 9.23
CA ALA A 46 3.43 -7.44 8.75
C ALA A 46 4.48 -7.79 9.79
N ILE A 47 4.98 -9.02 9.69
CA ILE A 47 6.06 -9.54 10.52
C ILE A 47 7.16 -10.04 9.59
N ASP A 48 8.36 -9.54 9.80
CA ASP A 48 9.54 -9.87 9.01
C ASP A 48 10.64 -10.47 9.90
N LEU A 49 11.39 -11.41 9.33
CA LEU A 49 12.66 -11.89 9.88
C LEU A 49 13.80 -11.10 9.23
N LEU A 50 14.59 -10.40 10.05
CA LEU A 50 15.73 -9.61 9.63
C LEU A 50 17.03 -10.30 10.03
N PHE A 51 18.00 -10.28 9.13
CA PHE A 51 19.36 -10.72 9.35
C PHE A 51 20.33 -9.60 9.01
N PHE A 52 21.17 -9.20 9.97
CA PHE A 52 22.18 -8.17 9.79
C PHE A 52 23.57 -8.79 9.70
N PRO A 53 24.12 -9.06 8.50
CA PRO A 53 25.51 -9.51 8.36
C PRO A 53 26.52 -8.43 8.76
N SER A 54 26.15 -7.15 8.69
CA SER A 54 26.98 -6.03 9.14
C SER A 54 26.10 -4.93 9.75
N LYS A 55 26.73 -3.88 10.30
CA LYS A 55 26.02 -2.79 10.99
C LYS A 55 25.06 -2.01 10.08
N ASN A 56 25.34 -1.94 8.78
CA ASN A 56 24.58 -1.10 7.84
C ASN A 56 23.89 -1.91 6.75
N LEU A 57 24.23 -3.20 6.59
CA LEU A 57 23.62 -4.07 5.60
C LEU A 57 22.68 -5.06 6.29
N GLY A 58 21.44 -5.11 5.83
CA GLY A 58 20.43 -6.04 6.32
C GLY A 58 19.77 -6.82 5.18
N VAL A 59 19.32 -8.02 5.51
CA VAL A 59 18.47 -8.86 4.68
C VAL A 59 17.17 -9.06 5.46
N SER A 60 16.01 -8.91 4.83
CA SER A 60 14.72 -9.26 5.43
C SER A 60 14.03 -10.37 4.65
N ALA A 61 13.26 -11.18 5.36
CA ALA A 61 12.35 -12.17 4.82
C ALA A 61 10.96 -11.94 5.43
N SER A 62 9.96 -11.64 4.61
CA SER A 62 8.61 -11.44 5.14
C SER A 62 7.96 -12.77 5.51
N LEU A 63 7.47 -12.87 6.76
CA LEU A 63 6.87 -14.10 7.31
C LEU A 63 5.36 -14.13 7.13
N ALA A 64 4.72 -13.00 7.42
CA ALA A 64 3.29 -12.86 7.41
C ALA A 64 2.91 -11.40 7.15
N ASN A 65 1.84 -11.19 6.39
CA ASN A 65 1.24 -9.88 6.23
C ASN A 65 -0.30 -9.99 6.23
N LEU A 66 -0.91 -9.03 6.90
CA LEU A 66 -2.34 -8.77 6.90
C LEU A 66 -2.55 -7.39 6.31
N GLU A 67 -3.35 -7.29 5.27
CA GLU A 67 -3.68 -6.04 4.59
C GLU A 67 -5.19 -5.92 4.44
N TYR A 68 -5.69 -4.74 4.78
CA TYR A 68 -7.06 -4.33 4.53
C TYR A 68 -7.05 -3.10 3.64
N TYR A 69 -7.88 -3.12 2.60
CA TYR A 69 -8.04 -2.03 1.67
C TYR A 69 -9.53 -1.80 1.43
N HIS A 70 -9.96 -0.55 1.58
CA HIS A 70 -11.30 -0.12 1.22
C HIS A 70 -11.21 1.02 0.22
N PHE A 71 -12.12 1.01 -0.76
CA PHE A 71 -12.27 2.11 -1.68
C PHE A 71 -13.74 2.46 -1.92
N THR A 72 -13.98 3.74 -2.20
CA THR A 72 -15.24 4.26 -2.73
C THR A 72 -14.94 5.03 -4.00
N TYR A 73 -15.62 4.63 -5.08
CA TYR A 73 -15.51 5.18 -6.42
C TYR A 73 -16.83 5.90 -6.77
N THR A 74 -16.71 7.13 -7.25
CA THR A 74 -17.85 7.89 -7.82
C THR A 74 -17.46 8.45 -9.18
N SER A 75 -18.33 8.26 -10.16
CA SER A 75 -18.22 8.84 -11.50
C SER A 75 -19.41 9.74 -11.79
N THR A 76 -19.14 11.00 -12.15
CA THR A 76 -20.16 12.02 -12.44
C THR A 76 -20.04 12.50 -13.88
N TYR A 77 -21.17 12.53 -14.57
CA TYR A 77 -21.28 13.12 -15.91
C TYR A 77 -21.67 14.60 -15.80
N THR A 78 -20.77 15.48 -16.20
CA THR A 78 -20.87 16.91 -15.90
C THR A 78 -21.98 17.62 -16.69
N ALA A 79 -22.41 17.11 -17.84
CA ALA A 79 -23.41 17.79 -18.67
C ALA A 79 -24.78 17.93 -17.98
N ASN A 80 -25.11 17.04 -17.04
CA ASN A 80 -26.36 17.09 -16.26
C ASN A 80 -26.14 16.91 -14.74
N ASN A 81 -24.89 16.95 -14.26
CA ASN A 81 -24.52 16.61 -12.87
C ASN A 81 -25.13 15.28 -12.37
N THR A 82 -25.36 14.34 -13.27
CA THR A 82 -25.91 13.02 -12.94
C THR A 82 -24.77 12.07 -12.57
N ASN A 83 -24.85 11.47 -11.38
CA ASN A 83 -23.95 10.39 -10.98
C ASN A 83 -24.22 9.18 -11.90
N GLN A 84 -23.19 8.76 -12.64
CA GLN A 84 -23.26 7.64 -13.59
C GLN A 84 -22.98 6.32 -12.89
N ALA A 85 -22.02 6.31 -11.96
CA ALA A 85 -21.63 5.11 -11.25
C ALA A 85 -21.18 5.45 -9.84
N HIS A 86 -21.62 4.63 -8.90
CA HIS A 86 -21.12 4.60 -7.54
C HIS A 86 -20.78 3.15 -7.21
N ASN A 87 -19.55 2.92 -6.77
CA ASN A 87 -19.06 1.60 -6.39
C ASN A 87 -18.23 1.72 -5.12
N ASN A 88 -18.26 0.71 -4.27
CA ASN A 88 -17.36 0.58 -3.15
C ASN A 88 -16.91 -0.88 -3.04
N GLY A 89 -15.79 -1.09 -2.36
CA GLY A 89 -15.28 -2.42 -2.18
C GLY A 89 -14.33 -2.52 -1.02
N ASP A 90 -14.34 -3.70 -0.42
CA ASP A 90 -13.46 -4.11 0.66
C ASP A 90 -12.61 -5.28 0.18
N ASN A 91 -11.33 -5.23 0.49
CA ASN A 91 -10.41 -6.33 0.28
C ASN A 91 -9.63 -6.58 1.57
N LEU A 92 -9.74 -7.80 2.09
CA LEU A 92 -8.95 -8.28 3.21
C LEU A 92 -8.05 -9.40 2.70
N THR A 93 -6.75 -9.16 2.74
CA THR A 93 -5.73 -10.13 2.30
C THR A 93 -4.89 -10.54 3.48
N PHE A 94 -4.75 -11.86 3.63
CA PHE A 94 -3.86 -12.43 4.62
C PHE A 94 -2.96 -13.46 3.96
N SER A 95 -1.66 -13.26 4.15
CA SER A 95 -0.64 -14.07 3.52
C SER A 95 0.38 -14.48 4.57
N PHE A 96 0.59 -15.78 4.67
CA PHE A 96 1.78 -16.36 5.29
C PHE A 96 2.70 -16.84 4.18
N ILE A 97 3.99 -17.07 4.48
CA ILE A 97 4.91 -17.77 3.55
C ILE A 97 4.27 -19.10 3.13
N ASN A 98 3.62 -19.11 1.97
CA ASN A 98 2.98 -20.30 1.44
C ASN A 98 3.36 -20.57 -0.03
N ASN A 99 4.01 -19.62 -0.73
CA ASN A 99 4.41 -19.79 -2.14
C ASN A 99 5.68 -19.00 -2.56
N GLY A 100 6.60 -18.75 -1.62
CA GLY A 100 7.88 -18.07 -1.92
C GLY A 100 8.33 -17.17 -0.77
N LEU A 101 9.64 -17.11 -0.54
CA LEU A 101 10.22 -16.19 0.44
C LEU A 101 10.36 -14.81 -0.20
N ALA A 102 9.60 -13.83 0.29
CA ALA A 102 9.81 -12.42 -0.07
C ALA A 102 11.09 -11.92 0.62
N LEU A 103 12.21 -11.99 -0.09
CA LEU A 103 13.53 -11.57 0.38
C LEU A 103 13.84 -10.16 -0.10
N SER A 104 14.33 -9.31 0.80
CA SER A 104 14.82 -7.97 0.46
C SER A 104 16.19 -7.72 1.06
N VAL A 105 17.00 -6.87 0.39
CA VAL A 105 18.30 -6.41 0.89
C VAL A 105 18.23 -4.90 1.02
N PHE A 106 18.64 -4.37 2.16
CA PHE A 106 18.58 -2.94 2.44
C PHE A 106 19.87 -2.44 3.09
N TYR A 107 20.16 -1.16 2.86
CA TYR A 107 21.29 -0.46 3.48
C TYR A 107 20.77 0.71 4.31
N VAL A 108 21.23 0.81 5.56
CA VAL A 108 20.84 1.88 6.48
C VAL A 108 21.85 3.01 6.42
N PHE A 109 21.43 4.18 5.93
CA PHE A 109 22.23 5.40 5.98
C PHE A 109 22.06 6.11 7.33
N GLY A 110 23.17 6.61 7.91
CA GLY A 110 23.12 7.50 9.08
C GLY A 110 23.23 6.86 10.47
N GLY A 111 23.76 5.64 10.60
CA GLY A 111 24.05 5.05 11.90
C GLY A 111 25.29 5.66 12.57
N LYS A 112 25.12 6.65 13.45
CA LYS A 112 26.10 6.99 14.50
C LYS A 112 25.64 6.40 15.83
#